data_AF-A0A2P9HJ94-F1
#
_entry.id   AF-A0A2P9HJ94-F1
#
_cell.length_a   1.000
_cell.length_b   1.000
_cell.length_c   1.000
_cell.angle_alpha   90.00
_cell.angle_beta   90.00
_cell.angle_gamma   90.00
#
_symmetry.space_group_name_H-M   'P 1'
#
loop_
_entity.id
_entity.type
_entity.pdbx_description
1 polymer ?
#
loop_
_entity_poly.entity_id
_entity_poly.type
_entity_poly.pdbx_seq_one_letter_code
_entity_poly.pdbx_strand_id
1 'polypeptide(L)'
;MLGKSIVAASVFTIAMAGSALAQTPTQIKQFDAWGAYSYKAGNGKVCYVLSVPTVKAPASVDHGDNFFLISQKPGQNISFEPQFMAGYDLNPNAKVTVSVGSNRFTMFVNGKSGWMENAPKSRSSSQP
;
A
#
# COMPACT_ATOMS: atom_id res chain seq x y z
N MET A 1 33.34 -24.32 -57.25
CA MET A 1 32.65 -24.70 -56.00
C MET A 1 33.62 -24.48 -54.84
N LEU A 2 33.60 -23.29 -54.21
CA LEU A 2 34.46 -22.93 -53.08
C LEU A 2 33.56 -22.66 -51.88
N GLY A 3 33.58 -23.57 -50.90
CA GLY A 3 32.84 -23.48 -49.66
C GLY A 3 33.46 -22.46 -48.71
N LYS A 4 32.64 -21.51 -48.25
CA LYS A 4 32.95 -20.63 -47.11
C LYS A 4 31.78 -20.72 -46.15
N SER A 5 31.85 -21.66 -45.21
CA SER A 5 30.89 -21.78 -44.12
C SER A 5 31.12 -20.63 -43.15
N ILE A 6 30.24 -19.63 -43.21
CA ILE A 6 30.16 -18.56 -42.20
C ILE A 6 29.38 -19.14 -41.01
N VAL A 7 30.08 -19.53 -39.97
CA VAL A 7 29.47 -19.90 -38.69
C VAL A 7 29.06 -18.60 -37.99
N ALA A 8 27.81 -18.18 -38.16
CA ALA A 8 27.22 -17.07 -37.42
C ALA A 8 26.89 -17.55 -35.99
N ALA A 9 27.80 -17.31 -35.04
CA ALA A 9 27.56 -17.54 -33.62
C ALA A 9 26.52 -16.53 -33.10
N SER A 10 25.26 -16.95 -33.06
CA SER A 10 24.17 -16.17 -32.47
C SER A 10 24.26 -16.28 -30.94
N VAL A 11 24.71 -15.21 -30.29
CA VAL A 11 24.71 -15.10 -28.82
C VAL A 11 23.25 -14.94 -28.36
N PHE A 12 22.65 -16.02 -27.89
CA PHE A 12 21.36 -16.00 -27.19
C PHE A 12 21.58 -15.41 -25.78
N THR A 13 21.39 -14.09 -25.63
CA THR A 13 21.24 -13.46 -24.32
C THR A 13 19.86 -13.83 -23.77
N ILE A 14 19.83 -14.85 -22.91
CA ILE A 14 18.66 -15.17 -22.09
C ILE A 14 18.50 -14.03 -21.08
N ALA A 15 17.56 -13.12 -21.36
CA ALA A 15 17.12 -12.15 -20.37
C ALA A 15 16.42 -12.90 -19.25
N MET A 16 17.11 -13.08 -18.13
CA MET A 16 16.52 -13.60 -16.89
C MET A 16 15.51 -12.54 -16.39
N ALA A 17 14.25 -12.65 -16.81
CA ALA A 17 13.16 -11.92 -16.19
C ALA A 17 12.96 -12.51 -14.79
N GLY A 18 13.64 -11.93 -13.80
CA GLY A 18 13.44 -12.28 -12.40
C GLY A 18 11.99 -11.99 -12.03
N SER A 19 11.25 -13.01 -11.63
CA SER A 19 9.94 -12.85 -11.02
C SER A 19 10.11 -12.07 -9.72
N ALA A 20 9.55 -10.87 -9.67
CA ALA A 20 9.44 -10.13 -8.42
C ALA A 20 8.45 -10.87 -7.51
N LEU A 21 8.97 -11.71 -6.62
CA LEU A 21 8.16 -12.34 -5.57
C LEU A 21 7.68 -11.23 -4.61
N ALA A 22 6.37 -11.03 -4.55
CA ALA A 22 5.78 -10.11 -3.58
C ALA A 22 6.16 -10.56 -2.16
N GLN A 23 6.81 -9.67 -1.39
CA GLN A 23 7.22 -9.96 -0.03
C GLN A 23 5.99 -9.93 0.89
N THR A 24 5.62 -11.08 1.45
CA THR A 24 4.60 -11.13 2.51
C THR A 24 5.11 -10.39 3.76
N PRO A 25 4.37 -9.40 4.29
CA PRO A 25 4.76 -8.70 5.51
C PRO A 25 4.86 -9.64 6.71
N THR A 26 5.90 -9.46 7.52
CA THR A 26 6.09 -10.17 8.79
C THR A 26 5.43 -9.39 9.92
N GLN A 27 4.58 -10.06 10.70
CA GLN A 27 4.01 -9.48 11.92
C GLN A 27 5.11 -9.31 12.97
N ILE A 28 5.20 -8.11 13.53
CA ILE A 28 6.12 -7.77 14.62
C ILE A 28 5.46 -8.07 15.96
N LYS A 29 4.24 -7.53 16.17
CA LYS A 29 3.50 -7.66 17.42
C LYS A 29 2.02 -7.25 17.25
N GLN A 30 1.15 -7.76 18.11
CA GLN A 30 -0.25 -7.34 18.25
C GLN A 30 -0.45 -6.48 19.50
N PHE A 31 -1.28 -5.45 19.40
CA PHE A 31 -1.72 -4.55 20.46
C PHE A 31 -3.23 -4.30 20.31
N ASP A 32 -4.05 -4.96 21.12
CA ASP A 32 -5.52 -4.90 21.02
C ASP A 32 -5.99 -5.15 19.57
N ALA A 33 -6.71 -4.19 18.98
CA ALA A 33 -7.22 -4.25 17.60
C ALA A 33 -6.17 -3.91 16.52
N TRP A 34 -4.90 -3.68 16.90
CA TRP A 34 -3.84 -3.25 15.99
C TRP A 34 -2.69 -4.26 15.90
N GLY A 35 -2.31 -4.60 14.67
CA GLY A 35 -1.09 -5.35 14.39
C GLY A 35 0.00 -4.43 13.84
N ALA A 36 1.23 -4.58 14.33
CA ALA A 36 2.42 -3.96 13.76
C ALA A 36 3.11 -4.95 12.83
N TYR A 37 3.46 -4.51 11.62
CA TYR A 37 4.04 -5.34 10.57
C TYR A 37 5.26 -4.67 9.96
N SER A 38 6.11 -5.47 9.32
CA SER A 38 7.20 -4.97 8.50
C SER A 38 7.47 -5.81 7.28
N TYR A 39 8.04 -5.19 6.26
CA TYR A 39 8.58 -5.88 5.09
C TYR A 39 9.87 -5.19 4.62
N LYS A 40 10.67 -5.90 3.84
CA LYS A 40 11.85 -5.33 3.18
C LYS A 40 11.41 -4.69 1.87
N ALA A 41 11.73 -3.41 1.67
CA ALA A 41 11.49 -2.69 0.43
C ALA A 41 12.80 -2.06 -0.02
N GLY A 42 13.32 -2.48 -1.18
CA GLY A 42 14.53 -1.91 -1.79
C GLY A 42 15.66 -1.62 -0.80
N ASN A 43 15.80 -0.35 -0.41
CA ASN A 43 16.85 0.22 0.43
C ASN A 43 16.56 0.21 1.95
N GLY A 44 15.49 -0.41 2.44
CA GLY A 44 15.19 -0.38 3.86
C GLY A 44 14.08 -1.31 4.35
N LYS A 45 13.84 -1.22 5.66
CA LYS A 45 12.71 -1.87 6.32
C LYS A 45 11.55 -0.88 6.37
N VAL A 46 10.40 -1.28 5.85
CA VAL A 46 9.15 -0.53 5.99
C VAL A 46 8.37 -1.12 7.15
N CYS A 47 7.83 -0.25 8.00
CA CYS A 47 6.96 -0.62 9.11
C CYS A 47 5.61 0.08 8.95
N TYR A 48 4.54 -0.62 9.28
CA TYR A 48 3.19 -0.05 9.34
C TYR A 48 2.40 -0.73 10.45
N VAL A 49 1.38 -0.03 10.93
CA VAL A 49 0.34 -0.63 11.78
C VAL A 49 -0.94 -0.77 10.97
N LEU A 50 -1.68 -1.83 11.23
CA LEU A 50 -2.92 -2.16 10.55
C LEU A 50 -3.96 -2.56 11.59
N SER A 51 -5.20 -2.14 11.34
CA SER A 51 -6.38 -2.62 12.05
C SER A 51 -7.42 -3.12 11.06
N VAL A 52 -8.25 -4.05 11.52
CA VAL A 52 -9.45 -4.53 10.82
C VAL A 52 -10.69 -4.02 11.56
N PRO A 53 -11.84 -3.87 10.88
CA PRO A 53 -13.07 -3.45 11.53
C PRO A 53 -13.44 -4.38 12.70
N THR A 54 -13.66 -3.80 13.89
CA THR A 54 -14.22 -4.51 15.03
C THR A 54 -15.75 -4.65 14.91
N VAL A 55 -16.38 -3.75 14.15
CA VAL A 55 -17.81 -3.75 13.83
C VAL A 55 -17.99 -3.33 12.37
N LYS A 56 -18.91 -3.99 11.66
CA LYS A 56 -19.31 -3.67 10.28
C LYS A 56 -20.83 -3.52 10.22
N ALA A 57 -21.33 -2.35 9.81
CA ALA A 57 -22.75 -2.02 9.89
C ALA A 57 -23.27 -1.37 8.59
N PRO A 58 -24.51 -1.68 8.15
CA PRO A 58 -25.41 -2.69 8.73
C PRO A 58 -24.88 -4.12 8.53
N ALA A 59 -25.26 -5.05 9.40
CA ALA A 59 -24.79 -6.43 9.33
C ALA A 59 -25.35 -7.21 8.13
N SER A 60 -26.38 -6.66 7.47
CA SER A 60 -27.09 -7.29 6.35
C SER A 60 -26.38 -7.16 5.00
N VAL A 61 -25.20 -6.56 4.93
CA VAL A 61 -24.45 -6.37 3.68
C VAL A 61 -23.07 -6.99 3.78
N ASP A 62 -22.54 -7.43 2.65
CA ASP A 62 -21.15 -7.81 2.54
C ASP A 62 -20.29 -6.54 2.45
N HIS A 63 -19.43 -6.36 3.46
CA HIS A 63 -18.50 -5.23 3.53
C HIS A 63 -17.14 -5.54 2.89
N GLY A 64 -16.89 -6.79 2.50
CA GLY A 64 -15.57 -7.28 2.11
C GLY A 64 -14.53 -7.21 3.24
N ASP A 65 -13.27 -7.38 2.83
CA ASP A 65 -12.09 -7.28 3.69
C ASP A 65 -11.56 -5.85 3.67
N ASN A 66 -11.85 -5.12 4.75
CA ASN A 66 -11.45 -3.73 4.90
C ASN A 66 -10.32 -3.61 5.91
N PHE A 67 -9.41 -2.67 5.67
CA PHE A 67 -8.25 -2.42 6.52
C PHE A 67 -8.07 -0.92 6.73
N PHE A 68 -7.57 -0.55 7.90
CA PHE A 68 -7.10 0.80 8.16
C PHE A 68 -5.63 0.73 8.54
N LEU A 69 -4.79 1.43 7.79
CA LEU A 69 -3.35 1.38 7.90
C LEU A 69 -2.80 2.75 8.28
N ILE A 70 -1.75 2.74 9.08
CA ILE A 70 -0.91 3.92 9.32
C ILE A 70 0.52 3.51 9.03
N SER A 71 1.11 4.13 8.01
CA SER A 71 2.46 3.84 7.55
C SER A 71 3.34 5.07 7.67
N GLN A 72 4.65 4.87 7.85
CA GLN A 72 5.62 5.95 7.76
C GLN A 72 6.19 6.01 6.34
N LYS A 73 6.28 7.21 5.76
CA LYS A 73 6.99 7.39 4.49
C LYS A 73 8.48 7.07 4.67
N PRO A 74 9.07 6.14 3.88
CA PRO A 74 10.50 5.87 3.94
C PRO A 74 11.32 7.15 3.74
N GLY A 75 12.33 7.37 4.59
CA GLY A 75 13.22 8.52 4.50
C GLY A 75 12.65 9.86 4.98
N GLN A 76 11.41 9.90 5.50
CA GLN A 76 10.83 11.10 6.10
C GLN A 76 10.73 10.94 7.62
N ASN A 77 11.30 11.90 8.36
CA ASN A 77 11.17 11.92 9.81
C ASN A 77 9.78 12.45 10.21
N ILE A 78 9.01 11.58 10.89
CA ILE A 78 7.79 11.88 11.66
C ILE A 78 6.53 12.14 10.81
N SER A 79 6.53 11.80 9.52
CA SER A 79 5.30 11.84 8.70
C SER A 79 4.64 10.46 8.63
N PHE A 80 3.44 10.35 9.19
CA PHE A 80 2.59 9.15 9.13
C PHE A 80 1.42 9.39 8.19
N GLU A 81 1.11 8.38 7.38
CA GLU A 81 0.07 8.44 6.37
C GLU A 81 -1.02 7.41 6.70
N PRO A 82 -2.19 7.88 7.18
CA PRO A 82 -3.37 7.05 7.32
C PRO A 82 -3.94 6.71 5.95
N GLN A 83 -4.32 5.45 5.77
CA GLN A 83 -4.95 4.93 4.58
C GLN A 83 -6.09 4.00 4.97
N PHE A 84 -7.25 4.18 4.33
CA PHE A 84 -8.30 3.17 4.32
C PHE A 84 -8.16 2.30 3.07
N MET A 85 -8.28 0.98 3.21
CA MET A 85 -8.35 0.05 2.08
C MET A 85 -9.63 -0.77 2.17
N ALA A 86 -10.44 -0.69 1.13
CA ALA A 86 -11.66 -1.47 0.99
C ALA A 86 -11.41 -2.80 0.27
N GLY A 87 -12.28 -3.79 0.53
CA GLY A 87 -12.28 -5.06 -0.20
C GLY A 87 -12.72 -4.92 -1.67
N TYR A 88 -13.33 -3.79 -2.02
CA TYR A 88 -13.97 -3.52 -3.31
C TYR A 88 -13.65 -2.12 -3.82
N ASP A 89 -13.91 -1.86 -5.09
CA ASP A 89 -13.73 -0.53 -5.67
C ASP A 89 -14.76 0.45 -5.11
N LEU A 90 -14.26 1.56 -4.56
CA LEU A 90 -15.09 2.62 -4.04
C LEU A 90 -15.61 3.48 -5.21
N ASN A 91 -16.80 4.04 -5.05
CA ASN A 91 -17.30 5.03 -5.99
C ASN A 91 -16.32 6.22 -6.05
N PRO A 92 -15.80 6.61 -7.22
CA PRO A 92 -14.80 7.67 -7.33
C PRO A 92 -15.30 9.04 -6.87
N ASN A 93 -16.62 9.26 -6.83
CA ASN A 93 -17.24 10.48 -6.33
C ASN A 93 -17.60 10.41 -4.84
N ALA A 94 -17.36 9.27 -4.17
CA ALA A 94 -17.58 9.14 -2.74
C ALA A 94 -16.46 9.81 -1.94
N LYS A 95 -16.77 10.14 -0.69
CA LYS A 95 -15.80 10.57 0.32
C LYS A 95 -15.76 9.54 1.43
N VAL A 96 -14.56 9.11 1.82
CA VAL A 96 -14.39 8.30 3.03
C VAL A 96 -14.26 9.25 4.20
N THR A 97 -15.11 9.09 5.22
CA THR A 97 -15.04 9.92 6.43
C THR A 97 -14.51 9.11 7.60
N VAL A 98 -13.47 9.62 8.25
CA VAL A 98 -12.88 9.02 9.45
C VAL A 98 -13.19 9.92 10.64
N SER A 99 -13.65 9.32 11.74
CA SER A 99 -13.89 10.06 12.99
C SER A 99 -13.01 9.51 14.11
N VAL A 100 -12.36 10.40 14.85
CA VAL A 100 -11.53 10.08 16.02
C VAL A 100 -11.93 11.01 17.16
N GLY A 101 -12.65 10.47 18.14
CA GLY A 101 -13.33 11.31 19.14
C GLY A 101 -14.29 12.28 18.46
N SER A 102 -14.13 13.59 18.71
CA SER A 102 -14.90 14.66 18.07
C SER A 102 -14.35 15.12 16.72
N ASN A 103 -13.15 14.67 16.34
CA ASN A 103 -12.50 15.12 15.11
C ASN A 103 -13.02 14.31 13.91
N ARG A 104 -13.25 14.99 12.79
CA ARG A 104 -13.65 14.38 11.52
C ARG A 104 -12.64 14.72 10.44
N PHE A 105 -12.27 13.71 9.66
CA PHE A 105 -11.34 13.80 8.55
C PHE A 105 -11.97 13.25 7.30
N THR A 106 -11.67 13.87 6.17
CA THR A 106 -12.13 13.44 4.85
C THR A 106 -10.97 12.86 4.06
N MET A 107 -11.23 11.73 3.43
CA MET A 107 -10.31 11.06 2.54
C MET A 107 -10.88 11.00 1.12
N PHE A 108 -10.03 11.30 0.14
CA PHE A 108 -10.34 11.12 -1.27
C PHE A 108 -10.19 9.66 -1.67
N VAL A 109 -11.01 9.22 -2.62
CA VAL A 109 -11.02 7.86 -3.13
C VAL A 109 -10.06 7.72 -4.31
N ASN A 110 -9.29 6.63 -4.33
CA ASN A 110 -8.53 6.16 -5.48
C ASN A 110 -8.65 4.63 -5.57
N GLY A 111 -9.51 4.14 -6.46
CA GLY A 111 -9.84 2.72 -6.58
C GLY A 111 -10.42 2.17 -5.29
N LYS A 112 -9.69 1.24 -4.65
CA LYS A 112 -10.06 0.64 -3.36
C LYS A 112 -9.58 1.43 -2.14
N SER A 113 -8.82 2.51 -2.33
CA SER A 113 -8.15 3.21 -1.22
C SER A 113 -8.76 4.57 -0.93
N GLY A 114 -8.78 4.93 0.35
CA GLY A 114 -9.03 6.28 0.85
C GLY A 114 -7.75 6.91 1.39
N TRP A 115 -7.46 8.14 0.98
CA TRP A 115 -6.26 8.90 1.37
C TRP A 115 -6.64 10.28 1.88
N MET A 116 -5.92 10.80 2.88
CA MET A 116 -6.24 12.10 3.49
C MET A 116 -6.21 13.25 2.46
N GLU A 117 -7.29 14.05 2.42
CA GLU A 117 -7.34 15.31 1.67
C GLU A 117 -6.45 16.35 2.37
N ASN A 118 -5.13 16.32 2.10
CA ASN A 118 -4.11 17.18 2.73
C ASN A 118 -4.05 17.07 4.26
N ALA A 119 -3.03 16.35 4.77
CA ALA A 119 -2.69 16.42 6.20
C ALA A 119 -2.60 17.89 6.67
N PRO A 120 -3.08 18.24 7.88
CA PRO A 120 -3.07 19.63 8.35
C PRO A 120 -1.69 20.24 8.13
N LYS A 121 -1.67 21.48 7.63
CA LYS A 121 -0.48 22.25 7.23
C LYS A 121 0.61 22.23 8.32
N SER A 122 1.41 21.18 8.35
CA SER A 122 2.76 21.17 8.85
C SER A 122 3.58 20.29 7.91
N ARG A 123 4.29 21.00 7.02
CA ARG A 123 5.32 20.52 6.10
C ARG A 123 4.80 19.82 4.84
N SER A 124 4.39 20.66 3.90
CA SER A 124 4.42 20.36 2.47
C SER A 124 5.80 19.80 2.08
N SER A 125 5.83 18.58 1.58
CA SER A 125 6.82 18.21 0.56
C SER A 125 6.12 17.29 -0.43
N SER A 126 5.69 17.93 -1.53
CA SER A 126 5.73 17.42 -2.89
C SER A 126 5.33 15.95 -3.07
N GLN A 127 4.07 15.75 -3.46
CA GLN A 127 3.72 14.61 -4.27
C GLN A 127 4.15 14.92 -5.73
N PRO A 128 4.79 13.99 -6.46
CA PRO A 128 5.13 14.17 -7.87
C PRO A 128 3.88 14.32 -8.75
#